data_AF-A0A358CRF8-F1
#
_entry.id   AF-A0A358CRF8-F1
#
_cell.length_a   1.000
_cell.length_b   1.000
_cell.length_c   1.000
_cell.angle_alpha   90.00
_cell.angle_beta   90.00
_cell.angle_gamma   90.00
#
_symmetry.space_group_name_H-M   'P 1'
#
loop_
_entity.id
_entity.type
_entity.pdbx_description
1 polymer ?
#
loop_
_entity_poly.entity_id
_entity_poly.type
_entity_poly.pdbx_seq_one_letter_code
_entity_poly.pdbx_strand_id
1 'polypeptide(L)'
;MPTPDIDKPTPELEKQSCYDRDLLREQITTLRKEASQRVRLEEMIEKKFHEETSRLQAETESKLQKVKERCTSQIVSLNADFEKDKKRLEGQVQAQQMTLDKQKKEREAQILREWEEVEKEKTDDLEFETLSAGESLSQQKEDVERKTSQLIESLAQTIEQVDDDLKKLQNRLVRWKVTTADSLFPTDSEDNSVQESDASPADAASDSHSFPEGKHLIEHLKILIEEIRNDAKAVLALRSVRWAFSDAVTASIVIIPFLLAGLITAAVAIPLSMSESEAILTTAGASGIVTLLAAISGGFLWQWGNKKKARTELETRVLEFSKKRQTLALCHARCLDVIAEKLERDKHKLDKRHERDMEKKHGGHAAGSASAGSKKEVAIASLQEKYEAGCNAIQAKKGRGLAVLDETYPPKIKAVEAKGREKITAIKADSEEKQKQFADVKDKQWQEMTYRWKSTREQINLIFSNANVIDSQAFPDWNVLSDGSIPLPEATPPGIRFGHLDLTME
;
A
#
# COMPACT_ATOMS: atom_id res chain seq x y z
N MET A 1 -81.23 3.50 55.32
CA MET A 1 -82.44 4.35 55.38
C MET A 1 -83.49 3.57 56.15
N PRO A 2 -83.76 3.91 57.42
CA PRO A 2 -84.95 3.42 58.11
C PRO A 2 -86.17 4.11 57.48
N THR A 3 -87.22 3.33 57.26
CA THR A 3 -88.55 3.74 56.81
C THR A 3 -89.07 4.95 57.59
N PRO A 4 -89.65 5.97 56.93
CA PRO A 4 -90.40 7.00 57.65
C PRO A 4 -91.72 6.37 58.11
N ASP A 5 -91.97 6.43 59.41
CA ASP A 5 -93.28 6.14 59.99
C ASP A 5 -94.32 7.05 59.31
N ILE A 6 -95.26 6.40 58.62
CA ILE A 6 -96.45 7.05 58.08
C ILE A 6 -97.37 7.24 59.29
N ASP A 7 -97.30 8.42 59.90
CA ASP A 7 -98.30 8.85 60.86
C ASP A 7 -99.67 8.87 60.16
N LYS A 8 -100.57 8.04 60.69
CA LYS A 8 -102.00 8.04 60.35
C LYS A 8 -102.57 9.44 60.52
N PRO A 9 -103.41 9.94 59.60
CA PRO A 9 -104.08 11.21 59.81
C PRO A 9 -105.07 11.09 60.98
N THR A 10 -104.86 11.94 61.98
CA THR A 10 -105.72 12.12 63.14
C THR A 10 -107.13 12.55 62.70
N PRO A 11 -108.21 11.88 63.15
CA PRO A 11 -109.58 12.11 62.71
C PRO A 11 -110.24 13.30 63.44
N GLU A 12 -109.64 14.48 63.42
CA GLU A 12 -110.21 15.69 64.07
C GLU A 12 -110.52 16.85 63.11
N LEU A 13 -110.37 16.67 61.79
CA LEU A 13 -110.73 17.70 60.80
C LEU A 13 -112.24 17.75 60.44
N GLU A 14 -113.07 16.86 60.97
CA GLU A 14 -114.49 16.75 60.59
C GLU A 14 -115.43 17.81 61.21
N LYS A 15 -114.93 18.78 61.99
CA LYS A 15 -115.77 19.83 62.61
C LYS A 15 -115.35 21.27 62.38
N GLN A 16 -114.33 21.53 61.56
CA GLN A 16 -114.02 22.89 61.11
C GLN A 16 -114.70 23.13 59.77
N SER A 17 -115.63 24.08 59.73
CA SER A 17 -116.25 24.51 58.47
C SER A 17 -115.15 24.93 57.51
N CYS A 18 -115.10 24.34 56.31
CA CYS A 18 -114.20 24.77 55.24
C CYS A 18 -114.46 26.22 54.79
N TYR A 19 -115.53 26.85 55.31
CA TYR A 19 -115.85 28.27 55.20
C TYR A 19 -115.31 29.11 56.39
N ASP A 20 -114.28 28.65 57.10
CA ASP A 20 -113.58 29.45 58.12
C ASP A 20 -112.65 30.47 57.44
N ARG A 21 -112.88 31.76 57.74
CA ARG A 21 -112.09 32.89 57.21
C ARG A 21 -110.61 32.74 57.54
N ASP A 22 -110.29 32.30 58.74
CA ASP A 22 -108.90 32.25 59.21
C ASP A 22 -108.17 31.08 58.55
N LEU A 23 -108.87 29.95 58.32
CA LEU A 23 -108.39 28.82 57.52
C LEU A 23 -108.09 29.22 56.07
N LEU A 24 -109.01 29.90 55.37
CA LEU A 24 -108.81 30.33 53.99
C LEU A 24 -107.67 31.35 53.84
N ARG A 25 -107.54 32.28 54.81
CA ARG A 25 -106.40 33.21 54.88
C ARG A 25 -105.09 32.46 55.08
N GLU A 26 -105.07 31.48 55.98
CA GLU A 26 -103.89 30.63 56.21
C GLU A 26 -103.47 29.92 54.92
N GLN A 27 -104.41 29.33 54.17
CA GLN A 27 -104.09 28.67 52.88
C GLN A 27 -103.47 29.63 51.85
N ILE A 28 -103.94 30.87 51.76
CA ILE A 28 -103.31 31.90 50.89
C ILE A 28 -101.88 32.21 51.37
N THR A 29 -101.66 32.30 52.69
CA THR A 29 -100.30 32.50 53.21
C THR A 29 -99.40 31.29 52.93
N THR A 30 -99.92 30.07 52.99
CA THR A 30 -99.21 28.84 52.64
C THR A 30 -98.83 28.82 51.16
N LEU A 31 -99.74 29.17 50.24
CA LEU A 31 -99.43 29.32 48.81
C LEU A 31 -98.30 30.33 48.57
N ARG A 32 -98.35 31.50 49.22
CA ARG A 32 -97.31 32.52 49.08
C ARG A 32 -95.96 32.04 49.60
N LYS A 33 -95.95 31.33 50.75
CA LYS A 33 -94.73 30.74 51.32
C LYS A 33 -94.15 29.68 50.38
N GLU A 34 -94.97 28.75 49.88
CA GLU A 34 -94.52 27.71 48.95
C GLU A 34 -94.06 28.28 47.60
N ALA A 35 -94.73 29.31 47.06
CA ALA A 35 -94.28 29.99 45.86
C ALA A 35 -92.90 30.63 46.05
N SER A 36 -92.69 31.31 47.19
CA SER A 36 -91.38 31.87 47.53
C SER A 36 -90.31 30.80 47.74
N GLN A 37 -90.69 29.65 48.30
CA GLN A 37 -89.79 28.52 48.50
C GLN A 37 -89.42 27.86 47.17
N ARG A 38 -90.37 27.72 46.25
CA ARG A 38 -90.14 27.21 44.90
C ARG A 38 -89.11 28.05 44.17
N VAL A 39 -89.29 29.38 44.10
CA VAL A 39 -88.32 30.28 43.44
C VAL A 39 -86.92 30.14 44.04
N ARG A 40 -86.81 30.08 45.37
CA ARG A 40 -85.51 29.85 46.04
C ARG A 40 -84.89 28.49 45.70
N LEU A 41 -85.70 27.45 45.58
CA LEU A 41 -85.23 26.11 45.21
C LEU A 41 -84.80 26.07 43.74
N GLU A 42 -85.55 26.70 42.81
CA GLU A 42 -85.18 26.83 41.40
C GLU A 42 -83.79 27.48 41.26
N GLU A 43 -83.60 28.66 41.87
CA GLU A 43 -82.32 29.36 41.87
C GLU A 43 -81.18 28.53 42.48
N MET A 44 -81.45 27.83 43.60
CA MET A 44 -80.44 27.01 44.26
C MET A 44 -80.05 25.79 43.41
N ILE A 45 -81.01 25.12 42.78
CA ILE A 45 -80.79 23.94 41.94
C ILE A 45 -79.96 24.34 40.71
N GLU A 46 -80.33 25.42 40.02
CA GLU A 46 -79.61 25.92 38.85
C GLU A 46 -78.19 26.35 39.21
N LYS A 47 -78.04 27.11 40.31
CA LYS A 47 -76.73 27.56 40.78
C LYS A 47 -75.81 26.39 41.11
N LYS A 48 -76.29 25.40 41.87
CA LYS A 48 -75.50 24.21 42.21
C LYS A 48 -75.09 23.43 40.98
N PHE A 49 -76.02 23.18 40.05
CA PHE A 49 -75.72 22.48 38.81
C PHE A 49 -74.66 23.22 37.98
N HIS A 50 -74.77 24.55 37.88
CA HIS A 50 -73.80 25.37 37.16
C HIS A 50 -72.42 25.36 37.82
N GLU A 51 -72.35 25.48 39.15
CA GLU A 51 -71.10 25.42 39.93
C GLU A 51 -70.41 24.05 39.79
N GLU A 52 -71.15 22.95 39.93
CA GLU A 52 -70.62 21.59 39.79
C GLU A 52 -70.14 21.29 38.37
N THR A 53 -70.93 21.69 37.36
CA THR A 53 -70.56 21.51 35.94
C THR A 53 -69.32 22.33 35.58
N SER A 54 -69.25 23.59 36.00
CA SER A 54 -68.09 24.46 35.75
C SER A 54 -66.83 23.94 36.43
N ARG A 55 -66.97 23.46 37.68
CA ARG A 55 -65.86 22.84 38.42
C ARG A 55 -65.37 21.57 37.74
N LEU A 56 -66.28 20.70 37.30
CA LEU A 56 -65.93 19.47 36.58
C LEU A 56 -65.24 19.78 35.25
N GLN A 57 -65.71 20.78 34.51
CA GLN A 57 -65.08 21.20 33.26
C GLN A 57 -63.65 21.67 33.51
N ALA A 58 -63.43 22.57 34.47
CA ALA A 58 -62.09 23.06 34.82
C ALA A 58 -61.15 21.93 35.29
N GLU A 59 -61.66 20.99 36.10
CA GLU A 59 -60.89 19.83 36.54
C GLU A 59 -60.53 18.91 35.36
N THR A 60 -61.48 18.66 34.45
CA THR A 60 -61.28 17.84 33.25
C THR A 60 -60.25 18.47 32.32
N GLU A 61 -60.36 19.78 32.05
CA GLU A 61 -59.39 20.53 31.24
C GLU A 61 -57.98 20.48 31.85
N SER A 62 -57.87 20.68 33.18
CA SER A 62 -56.60 20.57 33.90
C SER A 62 -55.98 19.17 33.79
N LYS A 63 -56.79 18.11 33.96
CA LYS A 63 -56.32 16.72 33.82
C LYS A 63 -55.89 16.41 32.38
N LEU A 64 -56.67 16.83 31.39
CA LEU A 64 -56.33 16.64 29.97
C LEU A 64 -55.03 17.35 29.61
N GLN A 65 -54.85 18.59 30.08
CA GLN A 65 -53.63 19.36 29.85
C GLN A 65 -52.41 18.68 30.47
N LYS A 66 -52.49 18.22 31.72
CA LYS A 66 -51.41 17.47 32.39
C LYS A 66 -51.02 16.19 31.66
N VAL A 67 -51.99 15.46 31.09
CA VAL A 67 -51.72 14.26 30.30
C VAL A 67 -51.02 14.62 28.99
N LYS A 68 -51.50 15.65 28.28
CA LYS A 68 -50.88 16.13 27.04
C LYS A 68 -49.43 16.56 27.28
N GLU A 69 -49.19 17.41 28.28
CA GLU A 69 -47.84 17.89 28.65
C GLU A 69 -46.89 16.75 29.02
N ARG A 70 -47.37 15.76 29.76
CA ARG A 70 -46.56 14.59 30.10
C ARG A 70 -46.18 13.78 28.87
N CYS A 71 -47.13 13.50 27.98
CA CYS A 71 -46.87 12.77 26.75
C CYS A 71 -45.93 13.53 25.82
N THR A 72 -46.13 14.84 25.63
CA THR A 72 -45.23 15.66 24.80
C THR A 72 -43.83 15.70 25.38
N SER A 73 -43.68 15.90 26.70
CA SER A 73 -42.38 15.88 27.38
C SER A 73 -41.65 14.54 27.20
N GLN A 74 -42.36 13.42 27.34
CA GLN A 74 -41.78 12.08 27.13
C GLN A 74 -41.36 11.85 25.67
N ILE A 75 -42.17 12.27 24.70
CA ILE A 75 -41.83 12.17 23.26
C ILE A 75 -40.60 13.02 22.95
N VAL A 76 -40.54 14.26 23.45
CA VAL A 76 -39.39 15.15 23.26
C VAL A 76 -38.12 14.54 23.87
N SER A 77 -38.21 13.97 25.08
CA SER A 77 -37.10 13.26 25.70
C SER A 77 -36.62 12.07 24.87
N LEU A 78 -37.54 11.23 24.39
CA LEU A 78 -37.20 10.06 23.57
C LEU A 78 -36.55 10.47 22.23
N ASN A 79 -37.03 11.54 21.61
CA ASN A 79 -36.42 12.08 20.39
C ASN A 79 -35.01 12.66 20.66
N ALA A 80 -34.81 13.33 21.79
CA ALA A 80 -33.50 13.82 22.18
C ALA A 80 -32.52 12.66 22.43
N ASP A 81 -32.98 11.58 23.07
CA ASP A 81 -32.18 10.37 23.28
C ASP A 81 -31.84 9.68 21.95
N PHE A 82 -32.80 9.57 21.01
CA PHE A 82 -32.57 9.04 19.67
C PHE A 82 -31.48 9.84 18.93
N GLU A 83 -31.58 11.17 18.91
CA GLU A 83 -30.59 12.03 18.25
C GLU A 83 -29.22 11.95 18.92
N LYS A 84 -29.18 11.85 20.26
CA LYS A 84 -27.93 11.65 21.01
C LYS A 84 -27.26 10.33 20.64
N ASP A 85 -28.02 9.24 20.58
CA ASP A 85 -27.50 7.92 20.24
C ASP A 85 -27.09 7.82 18.77
N LYS A 86 -27.83 8.46 17.87
CA LYS A 86 -27.45 8.61 16.46
C LYS A 86 -26.13 9.35 16.31
N LYS A 87 -25.95 10.50 16.96
CA LYS A 87 -24.69 11.25 16.96
C LYS A 87 -23.54 10.45 17.54
N ARG A 88 -23.78 9.68 18.61
CA ARG A 88 -22.78 8.78 19.19
C ARG A 88 -22.35 7.70 18.19
N LEU A 89 -23.31 7.09 17.48
CA LEU A 89 -23.03 6.10 16.45
C LEU A 89 -22.22 6.71 15.29
N GLU A 90 -22.60 7.88 14.81
CA GLU A 90 -21.88 8.61 13.76
C GLU A 90 -20.45 8.96 14.20
N GLY A 91 -20.25 9.43 15.44
CA GLY A 91 -18.94 9.71 16.00
C GLY A 91 -18.05 8.45 16.11
N GLN A 92 -18.62 7.31 16.52
CA GLN A 92 -17.89 6.04 16.53
C GLN A 92 -17.48 5.60 15.13
N VAL A 93 -18.39 5.70 14.15
CA VAL A 93 -18.12 5.37 12.74
C VAL A 93 -17.01 6.25 12.19
N GLN A 94 -17.07 7.57 12.44
CA GLN A 94 -16.04 8.50 11.99
C GLN A 94 -14.68 8.21 12.62
N ALA A 95 -14.64 7.91 13.93
CA ALA A 95 -13.40 7.54 14.61
C ALA A 95 -12.80 6.23 14.04
N GLN A 96 -13.64 5.24 13.75
CA GLN A 96 -13.21 3.99 13.11
C GLN A 96 -12.67 4.24 11.69
N GLN A 97 -13.36 5.08 10.90
CA GLN A 97 -12.92 5.45 9.55
C GLN A 97 -11.57 6.18 9.58
N MET A 98 -11.42 7.19 10.44
CA MET A 98 -10.13 7.91 10.58
C MET A 98 -8.99 6.99 10.99
N THR A 99 -9.25 6.02 11.88
CA THR A 99 -8.24 5.04 12.29
C THR A 99 -7.82 4.16 11.11
N LEU A 100 -8.78 3.69 10.32
CA LEU A 100 -8.55 2.85 9.15
C LEU A 100 -7.82 3.62 8.03
N ASP A 101 -8.19 4.88 7.79
CA ASP A 101 -7.50 5.78 6.86
C ASP A 101 -6.04 6.03 7.27
N LYS A 102 -5.80 6.23 8.57
CA LYS A 102 -4.44 6.38 9.11
C LYS A 102 -3.62 5.11 8.92
N GLN A 103 -4.18 3.94 9.24
CA GLN A 103 -3.52 2.66 9.04
C GLN A 103 -3.17 2.41 7.57
N LYS A 104 -4.07 2.75 6.64
CA LYS A 104 -3.80 2.67 5.21
C LYS A 104 -2.59 3.52 4.83
N LYS A 105 -2.59 4.81 5.18
CA LYS A 105 -1.49 5.73 4.86
C LYS A 105 -0.15 5.27 5.45
N GLU A 106 -0.14 4.81 6.69
CA GLU A 106 1.07 4.31 7.34
C GLU A 106 1.62 3.06 6.64
N ARG A 107 0.74 2.13 6.25
CA ARG A 107 1.15 0.91 5.53
C ARG A 107 1.56 1.17 4.09
N GLU A 108 0.90 2.08 3.37
CA GLU A 108 1.34 2.52 2.04
C GLU A 108 2.73 3.14 2.10
N ALA A 109 2.97 4.04 3.06
CA ALA A 109 4.29 4.65 3.25
C ALA A 109 5.36 3.63 3.66
N GLN A 110 4.99 2.58 4.39
CA GLN A 110 5.91 1.48 4.69
C GLN A 110 6.27 0.66 3.45
N ILE A 111 5.27 0.26 2.65
CA ILE A 111 5.50 -0.49 1.39
C ILE A 111 6.39 0.30 0.43
N LEU A 112 6.17 1.62 0.33
CA LEU A 112 6.99 2.50 -0.52
C LEU A 112 8.45 2.56 -0.03
N ARG A 113 8.68 2.72 1.27
CA ARG A 113 10.04 2.73 1.83
C ARG A 113 10.75 1.40 1.65
N GLU A 114 10.09 0.28 1.93
CA GLU A 114 10.66 -1.06 1.73
C GLU A 114 11.03 -1.30 0.26
N TRP A 115 10.20 -0.82 -0.68
CA TRP A 115 10.52 -0.90 -2.11
C TRP A 115 11.69 0.01 -2.51
N GLU A 116 11.73 1.26 -2.01
CA GLU A 116 12.83 2.20 -2.27
C GLU A 116 14.16 1.67 -1.72
N GLU A 117 14.17 1.08 -0.52
CA GLU A 117 15.36 0.47 0.08
C GLU A 117 15.88 -0.70 -0.78
N VAL A 118 14.99 -1.59 -1.23
CA VAL A 118 15.36 -2.73 -2.11
C VAL A 118 15.85 -2.26 -3.47
N GLU A 119 15.24 -1.23 -4.05
CA GLU A 119 15.66 -0.68 -5.35
C GLU A 119 17.03 0.02 -5.23
N LYS A 120 17.25 0.74 -4.13
CA LYS A 120 18.52 1.37 -3.84
C LYS A 120 19.63 0.34 -3.63
N GLU A 121 19.40 -0.68 -2.81
CA GLU A 121 20.36 -1.77 -2.58
C GLU A 121 20.78 -2.43 -3.90
N LYS A 122 19.81 -2.74 -4.77
CA LYS A 122 20.10 -3.31 -6.09
C LYS A 122 20.88 -2.37 -7.01
N THR A 123 20.64 -1.07 -6.90
CA THR A 123 21.35 -0.05 -7.70
C THR A 123 22.78 0.08 -7.21
N ASP A 124 22.97 0.18 -5.89
CA ASP A 124 24.27 0.24 -5.24
C ASP A 124 25.09 -1.03 -5.55
N ASP A 125 24.48 -2.22 -5.50
CA ASP A 125 25.09 -3.50 -5.89
C ASP A 125 25.50 -3.52 -7.37
N LEU A 126 24.64 -3.01 -8.26
CA LEU A 126 24.97 -2.92 -9.68
C LEU A 126 26.15 -1.98 -9.91
N GLU A 127 26.16 -0.80 -9.27
CA GLU A 127 27.27 0.15 -9.35
C GLU A 127 28.57 -0.48 -8.85
N PHE A 128 28.54 -1.14 -7.69
CA PHE A 128 29.70 -1.85 -7.15
C PHE A 128 30.20 -2.93 -8.10
N GLU A 129 29.30 -3.76 -8.62
CA GLU A 129 29.65 -4.81 -9.58
C GLU A 129 30.21 -4.25 -10.90
N THR A 130 29.70 -3.10 -11.37
CA THR A 130 30.21 -2.44 -12.59
C THR A 130 31.64 -1.93 -12.38
N LEU A 131 31.90 -1.27 -11.25
CA LEU A 131 33.21 -0.75 -10.90
C LEU A 131 34.22 -1.88 -10.69
N SER A 132 33.84 -2.91 -9.93
CA SER A 132 34.70 -4.08 -9.70
C SER A 132 35.01 -4.85 -10.98
N ALA A 133 34.02 -5.03 -11.86
CA ALA A 133 34.24 -5.67 -13.16
C ALA A 133 35.14 -4.83 -14.08
N GLY A 134 35.00 -3.49 -14.04
CA GLY A 134 35.86 -2.57 -14.78
C GLY A 134 37.31 -2.60 -14.29
N GLU A 135 37.52 -2.64 -12.97
CA GLU A 135 38.86 -2.78 -12.37
C GLU A 135 39.49 -4.13 -12.74
N SER A 136 38.74 -5.23 -12.66
CA SER A 136 39.21 -6.55 -13.07
C SER A 136 39.60 -6.60 -14.54
N LEU A 137 38.84 -5.94 -15.43
CA LEU A 137 39.19 -5.81 -16.85
C LEU A 137 40.51 -5.05 -17.03
N SER A 138 40.70 -3.95 -16.30
CA SER A 138 41.95 -3.17 -16.34
C SER A 138 43.15 -4.03 -15.91
N GLN A 139 43.01 -4.77 -14.80
CA GLN A 139 44.05 -5.68 -14.32
C GLN A 139 44.36 -6.79 -15.34
N GLN A 140 43.35 -7.38 -15.98
CA GLN A 140 43.55 -8.39 -17.01
C GLN A 140 44.26 -7.83 -18.25
N LYS A 141 43.94 -6.59 -18.66
CA LYS A 141 44.63 -5.90 -19.75
C LYS A 141 46.10 -5.64 -19.40
N GLU A 142 46.36 -5.11 -18.21
CA GLU A 142 47.73 -4.90 -17.72
C GLU A 142 48.53 -6.21 -17.65
N ASP A 143 47.93 -7.31 -17.20
CA ASP A 143 48.60 -8.60 -17.13
C ASP A 143 48.91 -9.18 -18.51
N VAL A 144 48.03 -8.98 -19.50
CA VAL A 144 48.30 -9.33 -20.89
C VAL A 144 49.46 -8.48 -21.43
N GLU A 145 49.45 -7.18 -21.17
CA GLU A 145 50.53 -6.26 -21.56
C GLU A 145 51.87 -6.64 -20.92
N ARG A 146 51.90 -6.92 -19.62
CA ARG A 146 53.10 -7.39 -18.90
C ARG A 146 53.65 -8.67 -19.51
N LYS A 147 52.78 -9.66 -19.78
CA LYS A 147 53.19 -10.93 -20.41
C LYS A 147 53.76 -10.70 -21.81
N THR A 148 53.17 -9.83 -22.61
CA THR A 148 53.71 -9.49 -23.93
C THR A 148 55.02 -8.71 -23.86
N SER A 149 55.17 -7.79 -22.91
CA SER A 149 56.43 -7.08 -22.69
C SER A 149 57.55 -8.03 -22.28
N GLN A 150 57.28 -8.99 -21.39
CA GLN A 150 58.24 -10.06 -21.04
C GLN A 150 58.61 -10.93 -22.25
N LEU A 151 57.64 -11.23 -23.13
CA LEU A 151 57.92 -11.95 -24.38
C LEU A 151 58.80 -11.13 -25.33
N ILE A 152 58.55 -9.83 -25.48
CA ILE A 152 59.38 -8.93 -26.30
C ILE A 152 60.79 -8.81 -25.72
N GLU A 153 60.93 -8.64 -24.41
CA GLU A 153 62.22 -8.54 -23.72
C GLU A 153 63.03 -9.83 -23.84
N SER A 154 62.41 -10.99 -23.61
CA SER A 154 63.09 -12.29 -23.80
C SER A 154 63.52 -12.53 -25.26
N LEU A 155 62.72 -12.05 -26.22
CA LEU A 155 63.06 -12.12 -27.64
C LEU A 155 64.26 -11.22 -27.96
N ALA A 156 64.27 -9.99 -27.45
CA ALA A 156 65.37 -9.04 -27.60
C ALA A 156 66.67 -9.58 -26.98
N GLN A 157 66.61 -10.14 -25.76
CA GLN A 157 67.76 -10.77 -25.10
C GLN A 157 68.33 -11.94 -25.92
N THR A 158 67.46 -12.75 -26.54
CA THR A 158 67.89 -13.86 -27.39
C THR A 158 68.64 -13.36 -28.63
N ILE A 159 68.17 -12.26 -29.24
CA ILE A 159 68.82 -11.65 -30.41
C ILE A 159 70.13 -10.97 -30.03
N GLU A 160 70.16 -10.26 -28.89
CA GLU A 160 71.40 -9.67 -28.37
C GLU A 160 72.47 -10.74 -28.11
N GLN A 161 72.08 -11.90 -27.56
CA GLN A 161 72.99 -13.01 -27.35
C GLN A 161 73.53 -13.60 -28.66
N VAL A 162 72.68 -13.70 -29.70
CA VAL A 162 73.11 -14.09 -31.05
C VAL A 162 74.06 -13.06 -31.63
N ASP A 163 73.78 -11.77 -31.46
CA ASP A 163 74.61 -10.67 -31.93
C ASP A 163 75.99 -10.65 -31.25
N ASP A 164 76.05 -10.89 -29.95
CA ASP A 164 77.32 -10.99 -29.23
C ASP A 164 78.15 -12.19 -29.66
N ASP A 165 77.52 -13.33 -29.92
CA ASP A 165 78.19 -14.51 -30.47
C ASP A 165 78.69 -14.26 -31.89
N LEU A 166 77.93 -13.51 -32.70
CA LEU A 166 78.36 -13.07 -34.03
C LEU A 166 79.50 -12.04 -33.97
N LYS A 167 79.51 -11.10 -33.01
CA LYS A 167 80.63 -10.17 -32.79
C LYS A 167 81.90 -10.91 -32.37
N LYS A 168 81.77 -11.92 -31.50
CA LYS A 168 82.90 -12.79 -31.13
C LYS A 168 83.46 -13.54 -32.34
N LEU A 169 82.58 -14.01 -33.23
CA LEU A 169 82.96 -14.65 -34.48
C LEU A 169 83.64 -13.66 -35.44
N GLN A 170 83.10 -12.46 -35.63
CA GLN A 170 83.70 -11.38 -36.40
C GLN A 170 85.12 -11.03 -35.90
N ASN A 171 85.28 -10.82 -34.59
CA ASN A 171 86.58 -10.52 -33.97
C ASN A 171 87.63 -11.62 -34.24
N ARG A 172 87.20 -12.90 -34.34
CA ARG A 172 88.08 -14.01 -34.73
C ARG A 172 88.40 -13.99 -36.22
N LEU A 173 87.42 -13.70 -37.08
CA LEU A 173 87.60 -13.60 -38.52
C LEU A 173 88.55 -12.46 -38.91
N VAL A 174 88.42 -11.29 -38.27
CA VAL A 174 89.35 -10.16 -38.40
C VAL A 174 90.77 -10.58 -38.00
N ARG A 175 90.91 -11.28 -36.87
CA ARG A 175 92.21 -11.81 -36.40
C ARG A 175 92.82 -12.81 -37.40
N TRP A 176 92.00 -13.50 -38.19
CA TRP A 176 92.43 -14.43 -39.24
C TRP A 176 92.74 -13.75 -40.60
N LYS A 177 92.59 -12.42 -40.68
CA LYS A 177 92.74 -11.60 -41.90
C LYS A 177 91.84 -12.08 -43.04
N VAL A 178 90.56 -12.29 -42.75
CA VAL A 178 89.53 -12.59 -43.74
C VAL A 178 88.95 -11.26 -44.22
N THR A 179 89.03 -11.01 -45.53
CA THR A 179 88.75 -9.68 -46.12
C THR A 179 87.29 -9.25 -46.03
N THR A 180 86.36 -10.21 -45.86
CA THR A 180 84.92 -9.94 -45.70
C THR A 180 84.44 -9.96 -44.24
N ALA A 181 85.35 -10.01 -43.26
CA ALA A 181 84.97 -10.08 -41.84
C ALA A 181 84.11 -8.90 -41.39
N ASP A 182 84.32 -7.71 -41.96
CA ASP A 182 83.53 -6.50 -41.65
C ASP A 182 82.10 -6.54 -42.21
N SER A 183 81.79 -7.46 -43.14
CA SER A 183 80.43 -7.61 -43.71
C SER A 183 79.41 -8.28 -42.77
N LEU A 184 79.85 -8.85 -41.65
CA LEU A 184 78.97 -9.43 -40.62
C LEU A 184 78.18 -8.37 -39.85
N PHE A 185 78.73 -7.16 -39.73
CA PHE A 185 78.10 -5.99 -39.14
C PHE A 185 78.49 -4.79 -40.01
N PRO A 186 77.66 -4.40 -40.99
CA PRO A 186 77.91 -3.17 -41.71
C PRO A 186 77.94 -2.01 -40.70
N THR A 187 79.07 -1.32 -40.58
CA THR A 187 79.09 0.00 -39.96
C THR A 187 78.41 0.95 -40.92
N ASP A 188 77.27 1.50 -40.50
CA ASP A 188 76.63 2.61 -41.19
C ASP A 188 77.60 3.80 -41.24
N SER A 189 78.31 3.95 -42.35
CA SER A 189 78.97 5.21 -42.71
C SER A 189 79.14 5.33 -44.23
N GLU A 190 78.30 6.20 -44.79
CA GLU A 190 78.46 7.00 -46.02
C GLU A 190 78.31 6.25 -47.36
N ASP A 191 77.55 6.71 -48.36
CA ASP A 191 77.16 8.08 -48.71
C ASP A 191 75.91 8.09 -49.62
N ASN A 192 75.27 9.25 -49.66
CA ASN A 192 74.04 9.65 -50.33
C ASN A 192 73.93 9.31 -51.84
N SER A 193 72.71 9.01 -52.29
CA SER A 193 72.06 9.88 -53.29
C SER A 193 70.54 9.74 -53.27
N VAL A 194 69.89 10.88 -53.11
CA VAL A 194 68.48 11.11 -53.46
C VAL A 194 68.34 10.89 -54.96
N GLN A 195 67.49 9.95 -55.38
CA GLN A 195 66.89 10.00 -56.70
C GLN A 195 65.45 9.47 -56.68
N GLU A 196 64.54 10.43 -56.71
CA GLU A 196 63.15 10.31 -57.10
C GLU A 196 63.05 9.77 -58.54
N SER A 197 62.28 8.70 -58.78
CA SER A 197 61.57 8.56 -60.06
C SER A 197 60.47 7.50 -60.02
N ASP A 198 59.37 7.91 -60.65
CA ASP A 198 58.14 7.21 -60.91
C ASP A 198 58.29 5.88 -61.71
N ALA A 199 57.31 5.00 -61.46
CA ALA A 199 56.61 4.13 -62.40
C ALA A 199 57.37 3.08 -63.27
N SER A 200 57.24 1.82 -62.83
CA SER A 200 56.65 0.63 -63.54
C SER A 200 57.32 0.06 -64.82
N PRO A 201 56.98 -1.17 -65.26
CA PRO A 201 56.97 -2.49 -64.61
C PRO A 201 57.82 -3.54 -65.40
N ALA A 202 57.93 -4.75 -64.82
CA ALA A 202 58.38 -6.02 -65.43
C ALA A 202 59.84 -6.47 -65.23
N ASP A 203 59.93 -7.73 -64.77
CA ASP A 203 61.04 -8.68 -64.80
C ASP A 203 62.32 -8.38 -64.01
N ALA A 204 62.27 -8.76 -62.72
CA ALA A 204 63.42 -9.36 -62.04
C ALA A 204 62.92 -10.44 -61.07
N ALA A 205 62.95 -11.69 -61.51
CA ALA A 205 62.99 -12.85 -60.64
C ALA A 205 64.27 -12.77 -59.81
N SER A 206 64.15 -12.34 -58.56
CA SER A 206 65.21 -12.32 -57.56
C SER A 206 64.60 -12.90 -56.29
N ASP A 207 65.20 -13.97 -55.78
CA ASP A 207 64.74 -14.83 -54.68
C ASP A 207 64.03 -14.07 -53.54
N SER A 208 62.71 -13.97 -53.64
CA SER A 208 61.86 -13.51 -52.56
C SER A 208 61.54 -14.71 -51.68
N HIS A 209 62.34 -14.91 -50.63
CA HIS A 209 61.92 -15.76 -49.53
C HIS A 209 60.62 -15.16 -48.95
N SER A 210 59.49 -15.77 -49.32
CA SER A 210 58.20 -15.48 -48.71
C SER A 210 58.28 -15.91 -47.25
N PHE A 211 58.37 -14.93 -46.35
CA PHE A 211 58.34 -15.21 -44.92
C PHE A 211 56.97 -15.80 -44.55
N PRO A 212 56.93 -16.88 -43.76
CA PRO A 212 55.66 -17.49 -43.35
C PRO A 212 54.88 -16.57 -42.39
N GLU A 213 53.57 -16.41 -42.59
CA GLU A 213 52.74 -15.49 -41.80
C GLU A 213 52.31 -16.07 -40.44
N GLY A 214 52.14 -15.19 -39.45
CA GLY A 214 51.53 -15.51 -38.16
C GLY A 214 52.39 -16.40 -37.24
N LYS A 215 51.80 -17.46 -36.67
CA LYS A 215 52.50 -18.37 -35.71
C LYS A 215 53.74 -19.04 -36.31
N HIS A 216 53.72 -19.29 -37.62
CA HIS A 216 54.82 -19.91 -38.34
C HIS A 216 56.04 -18.97 -38.43
N LEU A 217 55.86 -17.65 -38.30
CA LEU A 217 56.95 -16.67 -38.29
C LEU A 217 57.84 -16.80 -37.03
N ILE A 218 57.23 -17.05 -35.86
CA ILE A 218 57.94 -17.23 -34.59
C ILE A 218 58.70 -18.57 -34.58
N GLU A 219 58.09 -19.62 -35.14
CA GLU A 219 58.74 -20.92 -35.35
C GLU A 219 59.93 -20.78 -36.32
N HIS A 220 59.73 -20.04 -37.41
CA HIS A 220 60.76 -19.76 -38.40
C HIS A 220 61.91 -18.92 -37.81
N LEU A 221 61.62 -17.93 -36.97
CA LEU A 221 62.64 -17.16 -36.24
C LEU A 221 63.48 -18.06 -35.33
N LYS A 222 62.85 -18.98 -34.59
CA LYS A 222 63.56 -19.95 -33.73
C LYS A 222 64.47 -20.87 -34.54
N ILE A 223 63.97 -21.40 -35.66
CA ILE A 223 64.75 -22.24 -36.58
C ILE A 223 65.94 -21.44 -37.13
N LEU A 224 65.71 -20.20 -37.55
CA LEU A 224 66.73 -19.33 -38.14
C LEU A 224 67.80 -18.91 -37.11
N ILE A 225 67.42 -18.68 -35.84
CA ILE A 225 68.36 -18.48 -34.72
C ILE A 225 69.23 -19.73 -34.50
N GLU A 226 68.62 -20.91 -34.49
CA GLU A 226 69.33 -22.17 -34.24
C GLU A 226 70.22 -22.56 -35.43
N GLU A 227 69.80 -22.29 -36.66
CA GLU A 227 70.61 -22.41 -37.88
C GLU A 227 71.82 -21.46 -37.85
N ILE A 228 71.62 -20.18 -37.52
CA ILE A 228 72.74 -19.22 -37.39
C ILE A 228 73.72 -19.70 -36.30
N ARG A 229 73.21 -20.22 -35.17
CA ARG A 229 74.04 -20.72 -34.09
C ARG A 229 74.82 -21.99 -34.48
N ASN A 230 74.18 -22.91 -35.18
CA ASN A 230 74.78 -24.16 -35.61
C ASN A 230 75.76 -23.97 -36.76
N ASP A 231 75.43 -23.08 -37.70
CA ASP A 231 76.35 -22.66 -38.74
C ASP A 231 77.57 -21.97 -38.08
N ALA A 232 77.39 -21.07 -37.10
CA ALA A 232 78.50 -20.39 -36.43
C ALA A 232 79.44 -21.40 -35.73
N LYS A 233 78.88 -22.43 -35.09
CA LYS A 233 79.64 -23.57 -34.55
C LYS A 233 80.33 -24.36 -35.66
N ALA A 234 79.66 -24.61 -36.77
CA ALA A 234 80.21 -25.35 -37.91
C ALA A 234 81.40 -24.62 -38.55
N VAL A 235 81.34 -23.28 -38.67
CA VAL A 235 82.46 -22.45 -39.15
C VAL A 235 83.68 -22.60 -38.26
N LEU A 236 83.49 -22.62 -36.93
CA LEU A 236 84.58 -22.83 -35.96
C LEU A 236 85.09 -24.28 -35.94
N ALA A 237 84.26 -25.25 -36.33
CA ALA A 237 84.59 -26.68 -36.33
C ALA A 237 85.20 -27.20 -37.65
N LEU A 238 85.18 -26.39 -38.73
CA LEU A 238 85.76 -26.75 -40.02
C LEU A 238 87.21 -27.22 -39.88
N ARG A 239 87.50 -28.41 -40.42
CA ARG A 239 88.85 -29.01 -40.39
C ARG A 239 89.88 -28.12 -41.11
N SER A 240 89.47 -27.41 -42.16
CA SER A 240 90.28 -26.42 -42.86
C SER A 240 90.66 -25.25 -41.95
N VAL A 241 89.73 -24.70 -41.16
CA VAL A 241 89.97 -23.60 -40.21
C VAL A 241 90.80 -24.07 -39.02
N ARG A 242 90.48 -25.24 -38.47
CA ARG A 242 91.13 -25.85 -37.31
C ARG A 242 92.60 -26.21 -37.57
N TRP A 243 92.98 -26.48 -38.82
CA TRP A 243 94.36 -26.74 -39.23
C TRP A 243 95.07 -25.51 -39.85
N ALA A 244 94.35 -24.64 -40.57
CA ALA A 244 94.94 -23.46 -41.20
C ALA A 244 95.21 -22.30 -40.23
N PHE A 245 94.48 -22.19 -39.12
CA PHE A 245 94.62 -21.09 -38.15
C PHE A 245 94.97 -21.56 -36.73
N SER A 246 95.33 -22.85 -36.57
CA SER A 246 95.96 -23.39 -35.37
C SER A 246 97.40 -22.86 -35.27
N ASP A 247 97.60 -21.76 -34.53
CA ASP A 247 98.91 -21.47 -33.97
C ASP A 247 99.22 -22.50 -32.89
N ALA A 248 100.43 -23.06 -32.91
CA ALA A 248 100.87 -24.17 -32.06
C ALA A 248 100.86 -23.90 -30.53
N VAL A 249 100.26 -22.79 -30.09
CA VAL A 249 100.08 -22.43 -28.66
C VAL A 249 98.61 -22.21 -28.27
N THR A 250 97.65 -22.13 -29.21
CA THR A 250 96.22 -21.93 -28.89
C THR A 250 95.35 -23.18 -28.99
N ALA A 251 95.94 -24.35 -29.27
CA ALA A 251 95.21 -25.61 -29.36
C ALA A 251 94.85 -26.25 -28.00
N SER A 252 95.41 -25.80 -26.88
CA SER A 252 95.16 -26.40 -25.55
C SER A 252 94.33 -25.55 -24.57
N ILE A 253 93.99 -24.30 -24.90
CA ILE A 253 93.30 -23.38 -23.95
C ILE A 253 91.91 -22.93 -24.43
N VAL A 254 91.56 -23.09 -25.71
CA VAL A 254 90.36 -22.42 -26.29
C VAL A 254 89.24 -23.38 -26.70
N ILE A 255 89.48 -24.69 -26.76
CA ILE A 255 88.45 -25.68 -27.13
C ILE A 255 87.64 -26.15 -25.90
N ILE A 256 88.22 -26.04 -24.70
CA ILE A 256 87.60 -26.50 -23.45
C ILE A 256 86.49 -25.55 -22.93
N PRO A 257 86.60 -24.20 -23.01
CA PRO A 257 85.53 -23.33 -22.53
C PRO A 257 84.30 -23.29 -23.46
N PHE A 258 84.44 -23.62 -24.75
CA PHE A 258 83.31 -23.64 -25.69
C PHE A 258 82.52 -24.96 -25.67
N LEU A 259 83.14 -26.06 -25.23
CA LEU A 259 82.44 -27.32 -24.95
C LEU A 259 81.82 -27.33 -23.54
N LEU A 260 82.36 -26.56 -22.59
CA LEU A 260 81.77 -26.40 -21.24
C LEU A 260 80.72 -25.28 -21.15
N ALA A 261 80.72 -24.28 -22.02
CA ALA A 261 79.63 -23.28 -22.11
C ALA A 261 78.40 -23.79 -22.90
N GLY A 262 78.49 -24.98 -23.50
CA GLY A 262 77.38 -25.68 -24.17
C GLY A 262 76.49 -26.51 -23.23
N LEU A 263 76.67 -26.39 -21.92
CA LEU A 263 75.92 -27.13 -20.89
C LEU A 263 75.17 -26.17 -19.94
N ILE A 264 74.59 -25.11 -20.50
CA ILE A 264 73.39 -24.50 -19.94
C ILE A 264 72.26 -24.80 -20.92
N THR A 265 71.70 -26.00 -20.81
CA THR A 265 70.32 -26.24 -21.24
C THR A 265 69.43 -25.41 -20.33
N ALA A 266 69.24 -24.13 -20.66
CA ALA A 266 68.02 -23.43 -20.26
C ALA A 266 66.88 -23.99 -21.12
N ALA A 267 66.43 -25.19 -20.75
CA ALA A 267 65.11 -25.64 -21.12
C ALA A 267 64.13 -24.69 -20.42
N VAL A 268 63.77 -23.58 -21.06
CA VAL A 268 62.45 -22.97 -20.84
C VAL A 268 61.47 -23.86 -21.59
N ALA A 269 61.27 -25.06 -21.04
CA ALA A 269 60.04 -25.78 -21.28
C ALA A 269 58.94 -24.91 -20.65
N ILE A 270 58.14 -24.27 -21.48
CA ILE A 270 56.81 -23.84 -21.07
C ILE A 270 56.06 -25.15 -20.76
N PRO A 271 55.67 -25.45 -19.51
CA PRO A 271 54.81 -26.58 -19.26
C PRO A 271 53.40 -26.16 -19.67
N LEU A 272 52.99 -26.59 -20.87
CA LEU A 272 51.59 -26.92 -21.07
C LEU A 272 51.40 -28.31 -20.46
N SER A 273 50.84 -28.36 -19.25
CA SER A 273 50.27 -29.49 -18.49
C SER A 273 51.04 -30.00 -17.25
N MET A 274 50.26 -30.20 -16.18
CA MET A 274 50.62 -30.75 -14.86
C MET A 274 51.03 -32.23 -14.93
N SER A 275 52.04 -32.65 -14.16
CA SER A 275 51.97 -33.81 -13.26
C SER A 275 53.30 -34.06 -12.52
N GLU A 276 53.18 -34.59 -11.32
CA GLU A 276 54.21 -34.98 -10.36
C GLU A 276 55.01 -36.21 -10.83
N SER A 277 56.32 -36.27 -10.56
CA SER A 277 57.00 -37.40 -9.87
C SER A 277 58.54 -37.40 -9.99
N GLU A 278 59.13 -37.60 -8.82
CA GLU A 278 60.40 -38.21 -8.37
C GLU A 278 61.41 -38.89 -9.34
N ALA A 279 62.69 -38.48 -9.18
CA ALA A 279 63.85 -39.29 -8.73
C ALA A 279 64.82 -40.05 -9.70
N ILE A 280 66.13 -39.92 -9.33
CA ILE A 280 67.29 -40.88 -9.43
C ILE A 280 68.04 -40.96 -10.78
N LEU A 281 69.32 -40.52 -10.90
CA LEU A 281 70.65 -41.04 -10.44
C LEU A 281 71.32 -42.06 -11.40
N THR A 282 72.66 -41.96 -11.52
CA THR A 282 73.70 -42.93 -11.96
C THR A 282 74.03 -42.96 -13.47
N THR A 283 75.26 -43.12 -13.99
CA THR A 283 76.64 -43.38 -13.50
C THR A 283 77.60 -43.21 -14.70
N ALA A 284 78.77 -42.59 -14.53
CA ALA A 284 80.13 -43.18 -14.52
C ALA A 284 80.70 -43.74 -15.85
N GLY A 285 81.96 -43.36 -16.14
CA GLY A 285 82.81 -44.02 -17.13
C GLY A 285 84.08 -43.24 -17.47
N ALA A 286 85.14 -43.45 -16.69
CA ALA A 286 86.51 -43.01 -16.98
C ALA A 286 87.29 -44.11 -17.74
N SER A 287 88.47 -43.73 -18.26
CA SER A 287 89.55 -44.53 -18.91
C SER A 287 89.58 -44.42 -20.44
N GLY A 288 90.70 -44.12 -21.11
CA GLY A 288 92.08 -44.07 -20.65
C GLY A 288 93.04 -43.43 -21.67
N ILE A 289 94.25 -43.18 -21.19
CA ILE A 289 95.41 -42.59 -21.86
C ILE A 289 96.15 -43.67 -22.65
N VAL A 290 96.56 -43.41 -23.91
CA VAL A 290 97.80 -43.96 -24.51
C VAL A 290 98.37 -42.95 -25.55
N THR A 291 99.57 -42.45 -25.22
CA THR A 291 100.78 -42.08 -26.02
C THR A 291 100.72 -42.11 -27.57
N LEU A 292 101.55 -41.41 -28.37
CA LEU A 292 102.85 -40.75 -28.20
C LEU A 292 103.10 -39.87 -29.45
N LEU A 293 103.98 -38.88 -29.26
CA LEU A 293 104.80 -38.13 -30.23
C LEU A 293 105.20 -38.87 -31.52
N ALA A 294 105.15 -38.16 -32.67
CA ALA A 294 106.27 -38.01 -33.61
C ALA A 294 105.94 -37.02 -34.74
N ALA A 295 107.00 -36.34 -35.22
CA ALA A 295 107.11 -35.61 -36.49
C ALA A 295 106.51 -34.18 -36.57
N ILE A 296 107.14 -33.27 -35.81
CA ILE A 296 107.36 -31.89 -36.28
C ILE A 296 108.54 -31.94 -37.27
N SER A 297 108.28 -31.78 -38.57
CA SER A 297 109.12 -31.08 -39.56
C SER A 297 108.67 -31.45 -40.98
N GLY A 298 108.02 -30.52 -41.68
CA GLY A 298 107.67 -30.72 -43.10
C GLY A 298 106.35 -30.10 -43.60
N GLY A 299 105.80 -29.06 -42.96
CA GLY A 299 104.45 -28.54 -43.27
C GLY A 299 104.31 -27.07 -43.68
N PHE A 300 105.40 -26.29 -43.76
CA PHE A 300 105.28 -24.82 -43.87
C PHE A 300 104.78 -24.32 -45.25
N LEU A 301 104.94 -25.12 -46.32
CA LEU A 301 104.44 -24.78 -47.67
C LEU A 301 103.03 -25.35 -47.96
N TRP A 302 102.61 -26.42 -47.28
CA TRP A 302 101.24 -26.97 -47.37
C TRP A 302 100.22 -26.08 -46.64
N GLN A 303 100.65 -25.37 -45.59
CA GLN A 303 99.82 -24.46 -44.81
C GLN A 303 99.39 -23.20 -45.59
N TRP A 304 100.17 -22.72 -46.57
CA TRP A 304 99.90 -21.44 -47.25
C TRP A 304 98.85 -21.54 -48.36
N GLY A 305 98.84 -22.66 -49.11
CA GLY A 305 97.80 -22.95 -50.12
C GLY A 305 96.44 -23.29 -49.50
N ASN A 306 96.44 -24.02 -48.37
CA ASN A 306 95.22 -24.33 -47.62
C ASN A 306 94.67 -23.09 -46.87
N LYS A 307 95.52 -22.15 -46.44
CA LYS A 307 95.08 -20.85 -45.87
C LYS A 307 94.30 -20.00 -46.87
N LYS A 308 94.71 -19.95 -48.15
CA LYS A 308 93.97 -19.21 -49.18
C LYS A 308 92.61 -19.85 -49.49
N LYS A 309 92.56 -21.18 -49.66
CA LYS A 309 91.30 -21.92 -49.87
C LYS A 309 90.36 -21.82 -48.66
N ALA A 310 90.89 -21.91 -47.45
CA ALA A 310 90.11 -21.74 -46.23
C ALA A 310 89.57 -20.31 -46.08
N ARG A 311 90.32 -19.28 -46.53
CA ARG A 311 89.83 -17.89 -46.55
C ARG A 311 88.71 -17.69 -47.56
N THR A 312 88.86 -18.16 -48.80
CA THR A 312 87.80 -18.02 -49.81
C THR A 312 86.52 -18.78 -49.40
N GLU A 313 86.66 -19.95 -48.77
CA GLU A 313 85.53 -20.72 -48.24
C GLU A 313 84.87 -20.02 -47.03
N LEU A 314 85.66 -19.37 -46.18
CA LEU A 314 85.15 -18.50 -45.11
C LEU A 314 84.46 -17.27 -45.66
N GLU A 315 85.00 -16.62 -46.69
CA GLU A 315 84.43 -15.41 -47.28
C GLU A 315 83.04 -15.69 -47.86
N THR A 316 82.87 -16.81 -48.56
CA THR A 316 81.57 -17.24 -49.08
C THR A 316 80.56 -17.52 -47.97
N ARG A 317 80.98 -18.19 -46.89
CA ARG A 317 80.08 -18.48 -45.78
C ARG A 317 79.74 -17.24 -44.97
N VAL A 318 80.70 -16.34 -44.71
CA VAL A 318 80.47 -15.06 -44.02
C VAL A 318 79.45 -14.19 -44.73
N LEU A 319 79.46 -14.19 -46.07
CA LEU A 319 78.46 -13.50 -46.89
C LEU A 319 77.08 -14.19 -46.83
N GLU A 320 77.05 -15.51 -46.68
CA GLU A 320 75.82 -16.26 -46.41
C GLU A 320 75.27 -15.97 -45.00
N PHE A 321 76.15 -15.82 -44.00
CA PHE A 321 75.76 -15.40 -42.64
C PHE A 321 75.23 -13.98 -42.57
N SER A 322 75.82 -13.03 -43.29
CA SER A 322 75.33 -11.65 -43.28
C SER A 322 73.93 -11.55 -43.90
N LYS A 323 73.64 -12.34 -44.95
CA LYS A 323 72.28 -12.50 -45.50
C LYS A 323 71.32 -13.16 -44.52
N LYS A 324 71.73 -14.22 -43.81
CA LYS A 324 70.95 -14.87 -42.74
C LYS A 324 70.68 -13.92 -41.56
N ARG A 325 71.62 -13.04 -41.21
CA ARG A 325 71.47 -12.00 -40.18
C ARG A 325 70.50 -10.89 -40.60
N GLN A 326 70.55 -10.43 -41.85
CA GLN A 326 69.59 -9.44 -42.38
C GLN A 326 68.17 -10.01 -42.40
N THR A 327 68.02 -11.28 -42.79
CA THR A 327 66.72 -11.98 -42.73
C THR A 327 66.26 -12.21 -41.28
N LEU A 328 67.15 -12.43 -40.32
CA LEU A 328 66.82 -12.46 -38.89
C LEU A 328 66.27 -11.11 -38.40
N ALA A 329 66.92 -9.99 -38.75
CA ALA A 329 66.47 -8.65 -38.36
C ALA A 329 65.08 -8.30 -38.93
N LEU A 330 64.85 -8.61 -40.21
CA LEU A 330 63.55 -8.44 -40.87
C LEU A 330 62.48 -9.36 -40.27
N CYS A 331 62.82 -10.61 -39.96
CA CYS A 331 61.90 -11.57 -39.33
C CYS A 331 61.55 -11.16 -37.89
N HIS A 332 62.51 -10.60 -37.15
CA HIS A 332 62.29 -10.06 -35.80
C HIS A 332 61.32 -8.87 -35.81
N ALA A 333 61.52 -7.89 -36.70
CA ALA A 333 60.61 -6.76 -36.82
C ALA A 333 59.17 -7.21 -37.12
N ARG A 334 59.00 -8.17 -38.06
CA ARG A 334 57.69 -8.75 -38.35
C ARG A 334 57.11 -9.57 -37.18
N CYS A 335 57.95 -10.22 -36.36
CA CYS A 335 57.48 -10.91 -35.15
C CYS A 335 56.95 -9.92 -34.11
N LEU A 336 57.55 -8.74 -33.96
CA LEU A 336 57.05 -7.69 -33.08
C LEU A 336 55.66 -7.18 -33.54
N ASP A 337 55.46 -6.98 -34.84
CA ASP A 337 54.16 -6.60 -35.40
C ASP A 337 53.08 -7.67 -35.12
N VAL A 338 53.41 -8.95 -35.30
CA VAL A 338 52.50 -10.07 -35.01
C VAL A 338 52.17 -10.17 -33.52
N ILE A 339 53.13 -9.89 -32.63
CA ILE A 339 52.92 -9.85 -31.18
C ILE A 339 52.01 -8.67 -30.80
N ALA A 340 52.22 -7.49 -31.39
CA ALA A 340 51.36 -6.31 -31.19
C ALA A 340 49.93 -6.54 -31.68
N GLU A 341 49.77 -7.13 -32.88
CA GLU A 341 48.45 -7.49 -33.43
C GLU A 341 47.75 -8.56 -32.57
N LYS A 342 48.50 -9.49 -31.97
CA LYS A 342 47.94 -10.48 -31.04
C LYS A 342 47.50 -9.83 -29.73
N LEU A 343 48.27 -8.89 -29.19
CA LEU A 343 47.92 -8.12 -28.00
C LEU A 343 46.61 -7.35 -28.19
N GLU A 344 46.47 -6.62 -29.29
CA GLU A 344 45.24 -5.88 -29.60
C GLU A 344 44.05 -6.82 -29.78
N ARG A 345 44.25 -7.98 -30.43
CA ARG A 345 43.20 -9.01 -30.54
C ARG A 345 42.79 -9.58 -29.19
N ASP A 346 43.71 -9.81 -28.28
CA ASP A 346 43.41 -10.37 -26.96
C ASP A 346 42.77 -9.32 -26.04
N LYS A 347 43.18 -8.04 -26.11
CA LYS A 347 42.47 -6.91 -25.49
C LYS A 347 41.03 -6.79 -25.98
N HIS A 348 40.82 -6.84 -27.31
CA HIS A 348 39.48 -6.77 -27.91
C HIS A 348 38.59 -7.95 -27.49
N LYS A 349 39.14 -9.15 -27.34
CA LYS A 349 38.40 -10.31 -26.83
C LYS A 349 38.00 -10.14 -25.36
N LEU A 350 38.85 -9.52 -24.54
CA LEU A 350 38.53 -9.22 -23.15
C LEU A 350 37.41 -8.17 -23.08
N ASP A 351 37.48 -7.11 -23.88
CA ASP A 351 36.42 -6.09 -23.96
C ASP A 351 35.08 -6.70 -24.37
N LYS A 352 35.05 -7.53 -25.42
CA LYS A 352 33.83 -8.25 -25.84
C LYS A 352 33.29 -9.26 -24.82
N ARG A 353 34.13 -9.78 -23.93
CA ARG A 353 33.67 -10.66 -22.83
C ARG A 353 33.06 -9.80 -21.73
N HIS A 354 33.75 -8.74 -21.34
CA HIS A 354 33.27 -7.80 -20.35
C HIS A 354 31.92 -7.18 -20.76
N GLU A 355 31.78 -6.71 -22.00
CA GLU A 355 30.53 -6.15 -22.52
C GLU A 355 29.35 -7.13 -22.40
N ARG A 356 29.55 -8.40 -22.81
CA ARG A 356 28.52 -9.44 -22.67
C ARG A 356 28.19 -9.77 -21.22
N ASP A 357 29.19 -9.82 -20.35
CA ASP A 357 28.98 -10.08 -18.92
C ASP A 357 28.23 -8.90 -18.27
N MET A 358 28.54 -7.66 -18.67
CA MET A 358 27.84 -6.44 -18.22
C MET A 358 26.40 -6.36 -18.73
N GLU A 359 26.14 -6.68 -20.01
CA GLU A 359 24.79 -6.77 -20.55
C GLU A 359 23.94 -7.79 -19.78
N LYS A 360 24.51 -8.96 -19.45
CA LYS A 360 23.83 -9.99 -18.68
C LYS A 360 23.52 -9.51 -17.25
N LYS A 361 24.45 -8.81 -16.60
CA LYS A 361 24.24 -8.22 -15.27
C LYS A 361 23.18 -7.13 -15.28
N HIS A 362 23.22 -6.21 -16.24
CA HIS A 362 22.22 -5.17 -16.43
C HIS A 362 20.82 -5.76 -16.71
N GLY A 363 20.74 -6.79 -17.57
CA GLY A 363 19.48 -7.51 -17.80
C GLY A 363 18.95 -8.20 -16.55
N GLY A 364 19.83 -8.81 -15.75
CA GLY A 364 19.49 -9.41 -14.46
C GLY A 364 18.96 -8.37 -13.45
N HIS A 365 19.64 -7.23 -13.33
CA HIS A 365 19.20 -6.11 -12.48
C HIS A 365 17.83 -5.59 -12.94
N ALA A 366 17.64 -5.30 -14.22
CA ALA A 366 16.37 -4.83 -14.76
C ALA A 366 15.20 -5.81 -14.47
N ALA A 367 15.44 -7.12 -14.62
CA ALA A 367 14.45 -8.14 -14.27
C ALA A 367 14.18 -8.16 -12.75
N GLY A 368 15.22 -7.98 -11.94
CA GLY A 368 15.14 -7.85 -10.49
C GLY A 368 14.32 -6.63 -10.05
N SER A 369 14.55 -5.46 -10.64
CA SER A 369 13.80 -4.22 -10.38
C SER A 369 12.35 -4.33 -10.80
N ALA A 370 12.07 -4.91 -11.98
CA ALA A 370 10.70 -5.19 -12.44
C ALA A 370 9.95 -6.13 -11.48
N SER A 371 10.63 -7.16 -10.97
CA SER A 371 10.06 -8.07 -9.95
C SER A 371 9.75 -7.36 -8.63
N ALA A 372 10.63 -6.46 -8.17
CA ALA A 372 10.38 -5.65 -6.98
C ALA A 372 9.20 -4.67 -7.17
N GLY A 373 9.12 -4.02 -8.34
CA GLY A 373 7.97 -3.19 -8.72
C GLY A 373 6.66 -3.97 -8.69
N SER A 374 6.63 -5.17 -9.28
CA SER A 374 5.46 -6.05 -9.23
C SER A 374 5.06 -6.44 -7.80
N LYS A 375 6.01 -6.77 -6.93
CA LYS A 375 5.74 -7.06 -5.51
C LYS A 375 5.12 -5.87 -4.78
N LYS A 376 5.62 -4.65 -5.04
CA LYS A 376 5.04 -3.41 -4.50
C LYS A 376 3.59 -3.23 -4.96
N GLU A 377 3.31 -3.40 -6.25
CA GLU A 377 1.95 -3.27 -6.79
C GLU A 377 0.98 -4.28 -6.17
N VAL A 378 1.39 -5.55 -6.05
CA VAL A 378 0.60 -6.59 -5.40
C VAL A 378 0.34 -6.26 -3.93
N ALA A 379 1.34 -5.75 -3.20
CA ALA A 379 1.17 -5.34 -1.81
C ALA A 379 0.20 -4.16 -1.67
N ILE A 380 0.29 -3.16 -2.56
CA ILE A 380 -0.63 -2.01 -2.59
C ILE A 380 -2.05 -2.48 -2.93
N ALA A 381 -2.22 -3.36 -3.92
CA ALA A 381 -3.53 -3.88 -4.29
C ALA A 381 -4.20 -4.66 -3.14
N SER A 382 -3.45 -5.55 -2.47
CA SER A 382 -3.94 -6.27 -1.29
C SER A 382 -4.29 -5.32 -0.14
N LEU A 383 -3.52 -4.24 0.06
CA LEU A 383 -3.83 -3.22 1.07
C LEU A 383 -5.12 -2.46 0.73
N GLN A 384 -5.32 -2.12 -0.54
CA GLN A 384 -6.53 -1.46 -1.03
C GLN A 384 -7.76 -2.35 -0.86
N GLU A 385 -7.67 -3.64 -1.19
CA GLU A 385 -8.76 -4.60 -0.98
C GLU A 385 -9.16 -4.70 0.50
N LYS A 386 -8.18 -4.80 1.40
CA LYS A 386 -8.43 -4.81 2.86
C LYS A 386 -9.05 -3.52 3.35
N TYR A 387 -8.62 -2.38 2.81
CA TYR A 387 -9.19 -1.08 3.13
C TYR A 387 -10.67 -0.98 2.70
N GLU A 388 -10.99 -1.38 1.48
CA GLU A 388 -12.37 -1.40 0.96
C GLU A 388 -13.26 -2.34 1.77
N ALA A 389 -12.78 -3.55 2.08
CA ALA A 389 -13.49 -4.48 2.95
C ALA A 389 -13.75 -3.88 4.34
N GLY A 390 -12.77 -3.16 4.90
CA GLY A 390 -12.89 -2.43 6.16
C GLY A 390 -13.93 -1.31 6.11
N CYS A 391 -13.90 -0.47 5.06
CA CYS A 391 -14.90 0.57 4.82
C CYS A 391 -16.32 -0.01 4.72
N ASN A 392 -16.49 -1.10 3.97
CA ASN A 392 -17.76 -1.80 3.83
C ASN A 392 -18.25 -2.35 5.19
N ALA A 393 -17.35 -2.91 6.00
CA ALA A 393 -17.70 -3.40 7.33
C ALA A 393 -18.13 -2.26 8.28
N ILE A 394 -17.46 -1.10 8.22
CA ILE A 394 -17.82 0.11 8.98
C ILE A 394 -19.20 0.62 8.52
N GLN A 395 -19.45 0.71 7.22
CA GLN A 395 -20.73 1.14 6.67
C GLN A 395 -21.87 0.17 7.03
N ALA A 396 -21.63 -1.14 6.98
CA ALA A 396 -22.58 -2.16 7.42
C ALA A 396 -22.88 -2.02 8.93
N LYS A 397 -21.87 -1.71 9.75
CA LYS A 397 -22.06 -1.45 11.19
C LYS A 397 -22.90 -0.19 11.43
N LYS A 398 -22.67 0.88 10.66
CA LYS A 398 -23.52 2.09 10.68
C LYS A 398 -24.97 1.74 10.34
N GLY A 399 -25.19 1.01 9.25
CA GLY A 399 -26.52 0.57 8.81
C GLY A 399 -27.25 -0.25 9.88
N ARG A 400 -26.57 -1.25 10.47
CA ARG A 400 -27.14 -2.05 11.57
C ARG A 400 -27.44 -1.21 12.81
N GLY A 401 -26.54 -0.30 13.18
CA GLY A 401 -26.75 0.59 14.33
C GLY A 401 -27.97 1.50 14.14
N LEU A 402 -28.14 2.09 12.95
CA LEU A 402 -29.31 2.90 12.61
C LEU A 402 -30.60 2.07 12.63
N ALA A 403 -30.58 0.87 12.04
CA ALA A 403 -31.73 -0.03 12.08
C ALA A 403 -32.16 -0.37 13.51
N VAL A 404 -31.22 -0.64 14.42
CA VAL A 404 -31.54 -0.89 15.85
C VAL A 404 -32.18 0.34 16.50
N LEU A 405 -31.72 1.55 16.18
CA LEU A 405 -32.34 2.78 16.70
C LEU A 405 -33.76 2.97 16.14
N ASP A 406 -33.95 2.73 14.85
CA ASP A 406 -35.25 2.82 14.15
C ASP A 406 -36.23 1.72 14.60
N GLU A 407 -35.74 0.57 15.03
CA GLU A 407 -36.56 -0.49 15.64
C GLU A 407 -36.93 -0.17 17.10
N THR A 408 -36.11 0.61 17.81
CA THR A 408 -36.28 0.83 19.25
C THR A 408 -37.12 2.06 19.58
N TYR A 409 -36.84 3.21 18.96
CA TYR A 409 -37.41 4.49 19.38
C TYR A 409 -38.82 4.75 18.82
N PRO A 410 -39.08 4.58 17.51
CA PRO A 410 -40.43 4.79 16.95
C PRO A 410 -41.52 3.95 17.64
N PRO A 411 -41.32 2.66 17.97
CA PRO A 411 -42.33 1.91 18.71
C PRO A 411 -42.56 2.44 20.13
N LYS A 412 -41.51 2.87 20.83
CA LYS A 412 -41.63 3.51 22.17
C LYS A 412 -42.43 4.80 22.10
N ILE A 413 -42.19 5.64 21.09
CA ILE A 413 -42.95 6.89 20.86
C ILE A 413 -44.41 6.56 20.60
N LYS A 414 -44.70 5.61 19.69
CA LYS A 414 -46.07 5.15 19.41
C LYS A 414 -46.77 4.61 20.65
N ALA A 415 -46.06 3.89 21.52
CA ALA A 415 -46.62 3.38 22.77
C ALA A 415 -46.96 4.51 23.76
N VAL A 416 -46.12 5.54 23.87
CA VAL A 416 -46.41 6.74 24.68
C VAL A 416 -47.65 7.48 24.15
N GLU A 417 -47.76 7.64 22.84
CA GLU A 417 -48.92 8.26 22.21
C GLU A 417 -50.20 7.46 22.42
N ALA A 418 -50.15 6.14 22.23
CA ALA A 418 -51.30 5.25 22.45
C ALA A 418 -51.78 5.32 23.90
N LYS A 419 -50.86 5.22 24.86
CA LYS A 419 -51.16 5.36 26.29
C LYS A 419 -51.71 6.75 26.65
N GLY A 420 -51.23 7.80 25.97
CA GLY A 420 -51.76 9.15 26.09
C GLY A 420 -53.20 9.26 25.60
N ARG A 421 -53.49 8.71 24.41
CA ARG A 421 -54.84 8.67 23.82
C ARG A 421 -55.82 7.90 24.72
N GLU A 422 -55.45 6.72 25.20
CA GLU A 422 -56.27 5.92 26.11
C GLU A 422 -56.65 6.70 27.38
N LYS A 423 -55.68 7.39 27.99
CA LYS A 423 -55.94 8.22 29.18
C LYS A 423 -56.84 9.41 28.89
N ILE A 424 -56.66 10.08 27.75
CA ILE A 424 -57.52 11.18 27.32
C ILE A 424 -58.96 10.68 27.14
N THR A 425 -59.15 9.54 26.46
CA THR A 425 -60.47 8.93 26.27
C THR A 425 -61.11 8.54 27.61
N ALA A 426 -60.36 7.94 28.52
CA ALA A 426 -60.85 7.58 29.85
C ALA A 426 -61.27 8.81 30.68
N ILE A 427 -60.50 9.90 30.64
CA ILE A 427 -60.85 11.16 31.33
C ILE A 427 -62.13 11.77 30.75
N LYS A 428 -62.30 11.74 29.43
CA LYS A 428 -63.53 12.24 28.78
C LYS A 428 -64.75 11.41 29.16
N ALA A 429 -64.63 10.09 29.14
CA ALA A 429 -65.71 9.19 29.53
C ALA A 429 -66.12 9.38 31.01
N ASP A 430 -65.15 9.53 31.92
CA ASP A 430 -65.41 9.84 33.34
C ASP A 430 -66.10 11.20 33.52
N SER A 431 -65.73 12.19 32.70
CA SER A 431 -66.36 13.52 32.70
C SER A 431 -67.79 13.48 32.19
N GLU A 432 -68.05 12.78 31.08
CA GLU A 432 -69.40 12.59 30.52
C GLU A 432 -70.32 11.86 31.51
N GLU A 433 -69.81 10.83 32.19
CA GLU A 433 -70.56 10.08 33.20
C GLU A 433 -70.92 10.97 34.40
N LYS A 434 -69.98 11.77 34.92
CA LYS A 434 -70.26 12.71 36.01
C LYS A 434 -71.24 13.81 35.60
N GLN A 435 -71.15 14.29 34.36
CA GLN A 435 -72.07 15.29 33.85
C GLN A 435 -73.51 14.74 33.77
N LYS A 436 -73.69 13.47 33.39
CA LYS A 436 -74.98 12.78 33.47
C LYS A 436 -75.48 12.68 34.91
N GLN A 437 -74.62 12.28 35.85
CA GLN A 437 -74.98 12.20 37.26
C GLN A 437 -75.45 13.55 37.83
N PHE A 438 -74.80 14.67 37.46
CA PHE A 438 -75.26 16.00 37.86
C PHE A 438 -76.60 16.37 37.23
N ALA A 439 -76.83 15.99 35.97
CA ALA A 439 -78.12 16.21 35.31
C ALA A 439 -79.24 15.40 35.97
N ASP A 440 -79.00 14.13 36.30
CA ASP A 440 -79.97 13.27 36.99
C ASP A 440 -80.31 13.81 38.39
N VAL A 441 -79.30 14.29 39.14
CA VAL A 441 -79.52 14.92 40.46
C VAL A 441 -80.34 16.19 40.32
N LYS A 442 -80.03 17.06 39.35
CA LYS A 442 -80.80 18.28 39.04
C LYS A 442 -82.25 17.92 38.73
N ASP A 443 -82.48 16.96 37.83
CA ASP A 443 -83.82 16.57 37.39
C ASP A 443 -84.62 15.96 38.54
N LYS A 444 -83.99 15.14 39.40
CA LYS A 444 -84.64 14.61 40.60
C LYS A 444 -85.06 15.71 41.59
N GLN A 445 -84.17 16.67 41.87
CA GLN A 445 -84.49 17.81 42.74
C GLN A 445 -85.59 18.68 42.14
N TRP A 446 -85.58 18.87 40.82
CA TRP A 446 -86.59 19.62 40.09
C TRP A 446 -87.97 18.95 40.13
N GLN A 447 -88.00 17.63 39.95
CA GLN A 447 -89.22 16.83 40.06
C GLN A 447 -89.78 16.87 41.49
N GLU A 448 -88.94 16.73 42.52
CA GLU A 448 -89.35 16.78 43.93
C GLU A 448 -89.97 18.14 44.29
N MET A 449 -89.32 19.24 43.86
CA MET A 449 -89.84 20.59 44.01
C MET A 449 -91.17 20.78 43.26
N THR A 450 -91.27 20.30 42.02
CA THR A 450 -92.49 20.41 41.19
C THR A 450 -93.64 19.62 41.79
N TYR A 451 -93.37 18.40 42.27
CA TYR A 451 -94.34 17.55 42.96
C TYR A 451 -94.85 18.19 44.24
N ARG A 452 -93.94 18.73 45.08
CA ARG A 452 -94.31 19.46 46.29
C ARG A 452 -95.22 20.64 45.97
N TRP A 453 -94.85 21.46 44.99
CA TRP A 453 -95.66 22.59 44.55
C TRP A 453 -97.05 22.16 44.07
N LYS A 454 -97.11 21.13 43.22
CA LYS A 454 -98.37 20.58 42.70
C LYS A 454 -99.25 20.03 43.83
N SER A 455 -98.69 19.21 44.71
CA SER A 455 -99.42 18.63 45.85
C SER A 455 -100.00 19.71 46.76
N THR A 456 -99.24 20.77 47.07
CA THR A 456 -99.76 21.87 47.89
C THR A 456 -100.87 22.63 47.17
N ARG A 457 -100.74 22.88 45.85
CA ARG A 457 -101.81 23.50 45.06
C ARG A 457 -103.08 22.65 45.02
N GLU A 458 -102.97 21.34 44.87
CA GLU A 458 -104.10 20.41 44.86
C GLU A 458 -104.84 20.41 46.20
N GLN A 459 -104.10 20.33 47.31
CA GLN A 459 -104.67 20.40 48.66
C GLN A 459 -105.40 21.71 48.89
N ILE A 460 -104.80 22.82 48.47
CA ILE A 460 -105.39 24.15 48.65
C ILE A 460 -106.60 24.34 47.73
N ASN A 461 -106.51 23.90 46.47
CA ASN A 461 -107.63 23.93 45.54
C ASN A 461 -108.83 23.12 46.04
N LEU A 462 -108.60 21.97 46.69
CA LEU A 462 -109.67 21.18 47.30
C LEU A 462 -110.40 21.98 48.40
N ILE A 463 -109.65 22.67 49.28
CA ILE A 463 -110.22 23.51 50.35
C ILE A 463 -111.04 24.66 49.74
N PHE A 464 -110.48 25.38 48.76
CA PHE A 464 -111.17 26.49 48.09
C PHE A 464 -112.39 26.04 47.27
N SER A 465 -112.32 24.88 46.59
CA SER A 465 -113.46 24.31 45.86
C SER A 465 -114.60 23.96 46.81
N ASN A 466 -114.30 23.35 47.95
CA ASN A 466 -115.30 23.02 48.98
C ASN A 466 -115.92 24.31 49.57
N ALA A 467 -115.11 25.33 49.83
CA ALA A 467 -115.60 26.63 50.27
C ALA A 467 -116.49 27.31 49.22
N ASN A 468 -116.10 27.25 47.93
CA ASN A 468 -116.89 27.76 46.80
C ASN A 468 -118.23 27.03 46.64
N VAL A 469 -118.29 25.72 46.89
CA VAL A 469 -119.56 24.97 46.88
C VAL A 469 -120.50 25.49 47.96
N ILE A 470 -120.01 25.69 49.19
CA ILE A 470 -120.79 26.29 50.28
C ILE A 470 -121.22 27.72 49.93
N ASP A 471 -120.29 28.51 49.37
CA ASP A 471 -120.56 29.88 48.91
C ASP A 471 -121.66 29.91 47.84
N SER A 472 -121.59 29.03 46.84
CA SER A 472 -122.58 28.96 45.75
C SER A 472 -123.97 28.52 46.22
N GLN A 473 -124.06 27.72 47.29
CA GLN A 473 -125.32 27.33 47.91
C GLN A 473 -125.90 28.46 48.76
N ALA A 474 -125.05 29.20 49.48
CA ALA A 474 -125.45 30.33 50.32
C ALA A 474 -125.74 31.62 49.52
N PHE A 475 -125.08 31.77 48.37
CA PHE A 475 -125.15 32.91 47.46
C PHE A 475 -125.34 32.41 46.02
N PRO A 476 -126.58 32.05 45.62
CA PRO A 476 -126.88 31.65 44.26
C PRO A 476 -126.52 32.76 43.26
N ASP A 477 -126.09 32.37 42.06
CA ASP A 477 -125.75 33.35 41.03
C ASP A 477 -126.96 34.17 40.61
N TRP A 478 -126.73 35.45 40.29
CA TRP A 478 -127.80 36.38 39.93
C TRP A 478 -128.66 35.90 38.76
N ASN A 479 -128.07 35.16 37.82
CA ASN A 479 -128.80 34.59 36.68
C ASN A 479 -129.85 33.55 37.10
N VAL A 480 -129.61 32.87 38.23
CA VAL A 480 -130.49 31.83 38.78
C VAL A 480 -131.52 32.42 39.75
N LEU A 481 -131.22 33.57 40.36
CA LEU A 481 -132.20 34.31 41.18
C LEU A 481 -133.16 35.14 40.33
N SER A 482 -132.73 35.60 39.15
CA SER A 482 -133.53 36.48 38.29
C SER A 482 -134.63 35.77 37.50
N ASP A 483 -134.54 34.45 37.34
CA ASP A 483 -135.56 33.63 36.67
C ASP A 483 -136.74 33.22 37.59
N GLY A 484 -136.62 33.48 38.90
CA GLY A 484 -137.64 33.19 39.91
C GLY A 484 -137.84 31.70 40.22
N SER A 485 -136.97 30.82 39.71
CA SER A 485 -137.09 29.36 39.86
C SER A 485 -136.62 28.84 41.22
N ILE A 486 -135.83 29.63 41.96
CA ILE A 486 -135.31 29.29 43.29
C ILE A 486 -135.87 30.26 44.35
N PRO A 487 -136.39 29.76 45.49
CA PRO A 487 -136.85 30.62 46.58
C PRO A 487 -135.70 31.44 47.18
N LEU A 488 -135.98 32.69 47.53
CA LEU A 488 -135.01 33.55 48.21
C LEU A 488 -134.61 32.91 49.56
N PRO A 489 -133.33 32.93 49.95
CA PRO A 489 -132.89 32.36 51.22
C PRO A 489 -133.64 32.98 52.41
N GLU A 490 -134.27 32.16 53.24
CA GLU A 490 -135.03 32.62 54.43
C GLU A 490 -134.13 32.99 55.61
N ALA A 491 -132.89 32.48 55.64
CA ALA A 491 -131.91 32.77 56.66
C ALA A 491 -130.81 33.67 56.09
N THR A 492 -130.38 34.67 56.88
CA THR A 492 -129.19 35.46 56.56
C THR A 492 -128.01 34.50 56.45
N PRO A 493 -127.31 34.43 55.30
CA PRO A 493 -126.19 33.52 55.14
C PRO A 493 -125.10 33.86 56.17
N PRO A 494 -124.36 32.86 56.70
CA PRO A 494 -123.48 33.02 57.86
C PRO A 494 -122.19 33.84 57.62
N GLY A 495 -122.09 34.61 56.53
CA GLY A 495 -120.90 35.41 56.22
C GLY A 495 -121.07 36.32 54.99
N ILE A 496 -119.99 36.97 54.58
CA ILE A 496 -119.89 37.71 53.31
C ILE A 496 -119.29 36.75 52.27
N ARG A 497 -119.76 36.82 51.01
CA ARG A 497 -119.24 36.04 49.89
C ARG A 497 -117.72 36.15 49.82
N PHE A 498 -117.01 35.03 49.86
CA PHE A 498 -115.57 35.03 49.65
C PHE A 498 -115.29 35.20 48.15
N GLY A 499 -114.24 35.96 47.78
CA GLY A 499 -113.90 36.15 46.36
C GLY A 499 -113.58 34.81 45.68
N HIS A 500 -113.95 34.68 44.40
CA HIS A 500 -113.71 33.46 43.64
C HIS A 500 -112.20 33.31 43.34
N LEU A 501 -111.61 32.20 43.77
CA LEU A 501 -110.23 31.84 43.46
C LEU A 501 -110.24 30.57 42.61
N ASP A 502 -109.96 30.71 41.32
CA ASP A 502 -109.70 29.59 40.42
C ASP A 502 -108.19 29.36 40.29
N LEU A 503 -107.73 28.22 40.79
CA LEU A 503 -106.35 27.79 40.60
C LEU A 503 -106.28 26.92 39.33
N THR A 504 -105.71 27.47 38.26
CA THR A 504 -105.51 26.73 37.00
C THR A 504 -104.37 25.72 37.13
N MET A 505 -104.62 24.45 36.81
CA MET A 505 -103.67 23.35 36.99
C MET A 505 -102.68 23.14 35.83
N GLU A 506 -102.69 24.06 34.84
CA GLU A 506 -101.76 24.07 33.72
C GLU A 506 -100.33 24.47 34.13
#